data_AF-A0A846H681-F1
#
_entry.id   AF-A0A846H681-F1
#
_cell.length_a   1.000
_cell.length_b   1.000
_cell.length_c   1.000
_cell.angle_alpha   90.00
_cell.angle_beta   90.00
_cell.angle_gamma   90.00
#
_symmetry.space_group_name_H-M   'P 1'
#
loop_
_entity.id
_entity.type
_entity.pdbx_description
1 polymer ?
#
loop_
_entity_poly.entity_id
_entity_poly.type
_entity_poly.pdbx_seq_one_letter_code
_entity_poly.pdbx_strand_id
1 'polypeptide(L)'
;MTIVISLSPEVEARLREKAAQSGQDVSIVAAQMLASVLEWEAQDSQEAIEGIQRGLDDFEAARFRSFDEFAEEQRRKYNLPTDS
;
A
#
# COMPACT_ATOMS: atom_id res chain seq x y z
N MET A 1 -6.55 -23.31 -13.06
CA MET A 1 -5.60 -24.02 -12.17
C MET A 1 -6.30 -24.23 -10.84
N THR A 2 -6.14 -25.39 -10.22
CA THR A 2 -6.75 -25.70 -8.90
C THR A 2 -5.65 -25.69 -7.85
N ILE A 3 -5.89 -24.98 -6.75
CA ILE A 3 -4.98 -24.90 -5.61
C ILE A 3 -5.75 -25.41 -4.39
N VAL A 4 -5.13 -26.29 -3.60
CA VAL A 4 -5.66 -26.73 -2.31
C VAL A 4 -4.86 -26.04 -1.22
N ILE A 5 -5.56 -25.34 -0.34
CA ILE A 5 -4.97 -24.60 0.78
C ILE A 5 -5.65 -25.04 2.08
N SER A 6 -4.86 -25.21 3.13
CA SER A 6 -5.36 -25.45 4.48
C SER A 6 -5.54 -24.12 5.18
N LEU A 7 -6.78 -23.78 5.53
CA LEU A 7 -7.12 -22.57 6.27
C LEU A 7 -7.31 -22.90 7.76
N SER A 8 -7.04 -21.93 8.64
CA SER A 8 -7.52 -22.06 10.02
C SER A 8 -9.05 -22.01 10.05
N PRO A 9 -9.71 -22.64 11.04
CA PRO A 9 -11.17 -22.63 11.14
C PRO A 9 -11.76 -21.22 11.14
N GLU A 10 -11.08 -20.26 11.77
CA GLU A 10 -11.51 -18.87 11.84
C GLU A 10 -11.47 -18.19 10.46
N VAL A 11 -10.41 -18.43 9.68
CA VAL A 11 -10.27 -17.84 8.34
C VAL A 11 -11.28 -18.46 7.37
N GLU A 12 -11.48 -19.77 7.45
CA GLU A 12 -12.49 -20.45 6.64
C GLU A 12 -13.90 -19.92 6.93
N ALA A 13 -14.26 -19.74 8.21
CA ALA A 13 -15.56 -19.22 8.61
C ALA A 13 -15.81 -17.82 8.04
N ARG A 14 -14.82 -16.93 8.13
CA ARG A 14 -14.91 -15.57 7.59
C ARG A 14 -15.03 -15.55 6.07
N LEU A 15 -14.31 -16.45 5.38
CA LEU A 15 -14.39 -16.56 3.93
C LEU A 15 -15.77 -17.05 3.47
N ARG A 16 -16.33 -18.05 4.17
CA ARG A 16 -17.69 -18.56 3.92
C ARG A 16 -18.75 -17.51 4.19
N GLU A 17 -18.62 -16.76 5.28
CA GLU A 17 -19.53 -15.65 5.61
C GLU A 17 -19.50 -14.59 4.51
N LYS A 18 -18.31 -14.17 4.07
CA LYS A 18 -18.15 -13.18 3.01
C LYS A 18 -18.77 -13.65 1.68
N ALA A 19 -18.60 -14.93 1.33
CA ALA A 19 -19.21 -15.52 0.15
C ALA A 19 -20.74 -15.57 0.25
N ALA A 20 -21.28 -15.89 1.43
CA ALA A 20 -22.71 -15.86 1.67
C ALA A 20 -23.29 -14.43 1.54
N GLN A 21 -22.58 -13.43 2.07
CA GLN A 21 -22.99 -12.01 1.98
C GLN A 21 -22.98 -11.50 0.53
N SER A 22 -22.02 -11.95 -0.30
CA SER A 22 -21.96 -11.55 -1.71
C SER A 22 -22.80 -12.42 -2.64
N GLY A 23 -23.40 -13.51 -2.16
CA GLY A 23 -24.14 -14.48 -2.96
C GLY A 23 -23.27 -15.21 -3.99
N GLN A 24 -21.96 -15.30 -3.74
CA GLN A 24 -20.99 -15.90 -4.64
C GLN A 24 -20.45 -17.22 -4.09
N ASP A 25 -19.85 -18.02 -4.96
CA ASP A 25 -19.13 -19.22 -4.55
C ASP A 25 -17.86 -18.86 -3.75
N VAL A 26 -17.57 -19.64 -2.72
CA VAL A 26 -16.39 -19.47 -1.85
C VAL A 26 -15.08 -19.45 -2.66
N SER A 27 -14.98 -20.26 -3.71
CA SER A 27 -13.79 -20.32 -4.56
C SER A 27 -13.60 -19.04 -5.38
N ILE A 28 -14.69 -18.40 -5.82
CA ILE A 28 -14.65 -17.13 -6.56
C ILE A 28 -14.18 -16.02 -5.62
N VAL A 29 -14.75 -15.95 -4.42
CA VAL A 29 -14.36 -14.94 -3.42
C VAL A 29 -12.91 -15.12 -3.00
N ALA A 30 -12.45 -16.37 -2.79
CA ALA A 30 -11.06 -16.65 -2.48
C ALA A 30 -10.11 -16.20 -3.61
N ALA A 31 -10.44 -16.52 -4.87
CA ALA A 31 -9.64 -16.13 -6.02
C ALA A 31 -9.56 -14.60 -6.18
N GLN A 32 -10.67 -13.89 -5.99
CA GLN A 32 -10.70 -12.43 -6.05
C GLN A 32 -9.85 -11.81 -4.94
N MET A 33 -9.95 -12.32 -3.70
CA MET A 33 -9.14 -11.82 -2.60
C MET A 33 -7.65 -12.04 -2.82
N LEU A 34 -7.25 -13.21 -3.35
CA LEU A 34 -5.87 -13.49 -3.72
C LEU A 34 -5.38 -12.54 -4.82
N ALA A 35 -6.20 -12.30 -5.85
CA ALA A 35 -5.87 -11.35 -6.91
C ALA A 35 -5.66 -9.93 -6.37
N SER A 36 -6.54 -9.46 -5.48
CA SER A 36 -6.42 -8.13 -4.88
C SER A 36 -5.16 -7.97 -4.02
N VAL A 37 -4.77 -9.01 -3.27
CA VAL A 37 -3.54 -8.97 -2.47
C VAL A 37 -2.30 -8.88 -3.37
N LEU A 38 -2.25 -9.69 -4.42
CA LEU A 38 -1.12 -9.68 -5.38
C LEU A 38 -1.04 -8.37 -6.15
N GLU A 39 -2.17 -7.78 -6.51
CA GLU A 39 -2.22 -6.47 -7.15
C GLU A 39 -1.73 -5.36 -6.22
N TRP A 40 -2.17 -5.38 -4.96
CA TRP A 40 -1.71 -4.41 -3.96
C TRP A 40 -0.20 -4.51 -3.69
N GLU A 41 0.33 -5.72 -3.57
CA GLU A 41 1.77 -5.96 -3.42
C GLU A 41 2.57 -5.43 -4.63
N ALA A 42 2.05 -5.63 -5.84
CA ALA A 42 2.67 -5.12 -7.05
C ALA A 42 2.62 -3.58 -7.13
N GLN A 43 1.49 -2.97 -6.77
CA GLN A 43 1.32 -1.51 -6.76
C GLN A 43 2.21 -0.84 -5.71
N ASP A 44 2.23 -1.33 -4.47
CA ASP A 44 3.06 -0.78 -3.40
C ASP A 44 4.55 -0.85 -3.76
N SER A 45 4.98 -1.98 -4.33
CA SER A 45 6.36 -2.15 -4.82
C SER A 45 6.69 -1.17 -5.94
N GLN A 46 5.78 -0.98 -6.89
CA GLN A 46 5.98 -0.07 -8.02
C GLN A 46 6.03 1.39 -7.57
N GLU A 47 5.14 1.82 -6.69
CA GLU A 47 5.13 3.18 -6.13
C GLU A 47 6.43 3.47 -5.36
N ALA A 48 6.92 2.50 -4.58
CA ALA A 48 8.20 2.62 -3.88
C ALA A 48 9.38 2.77 -4.85
N ILE A 49 9.45 1.93 -5.89
CA ILE A 49 10.51 1.99 -6.91
C ILE A 49 10.48 3.34 -7.63
N GLU A 50 9.30 3.80 -8.06
CA GLU A 50 9.15 5.08 -8.75
C GLU A 50 9.52 6.28 -7.86
N GLY A 51 9.16 6.22 -6.57
CA GLY A 51 9.54 7.22 -5.59
C GLY A 51 11.07 7.30 -5.40
N ILE A 52 11.74 6.15 -5.30
CA ILE A 52 13.20 6.08 -5.18
C ILE A 52 13.86 6.63 -6.45
N GLN A 53 13.42 6.20 -7.64
CA GLN A 53 14.00 6.66 -8.91
C GLN A 53 13.86 8.17 -9.05
N ARG A 54 12.68 8.73 -8.75
CA ARG A 54 12.45 10.18 -8.78
C ARG A 54 13.39 10.92 -7.84
N GLY A 55 13.59 10.41 -6.63
CA GLY A 55 14.52 10.99 -5.66
C GLY A 55 15.97 10.97 -6.14
N LEU A 56 16.39 9.88 -6.80
CA LEU A 56 17.72 9.78 -7.42
C LEU A 56 17.88 10.77 -8.57
N ASP A 57 16.90 10.86 -9.47
CA ASP A 57 16.91 11.78 -10.62
C ASP A 57 16.94 13.25 -10.16
N ASP A 58 16.20 13.58 -9.09
CA ASP A 58 16.20 14.92 -8.49
C ASP A 58 17.55 15.23 -7.83
N PHE A 59 18.17 14.25 -7.17
CA PHE A 59 19.50 14.41 -6.61
C PHE A 59 20.57 14.64 -7.69
N GLU A 60 20.58 13.84 -8.75
CA GLU A 60 21.51 13.99 -9.88
C GLU A 60 21.35 15.35 -10.58
N ALA A 61 20.12 15.84 -10.68
CA ALA A 61 19.83 17.15 -11.27
C ALA A 61 20.01 18.33 -10.29
N ALA A 62 20.58 18.10 -9.10
CA ALA A 62 20.73 19.08 -8.02
C ALA A 62 19.41 19.76 -7.60
N ARG A 63 18.27 19.07 -7.77
CA ARG A 63 16.93 19.48 -7.33
C ARG A 63 16.65 18.94 -5.92
N PHE A 64 17.51 19.26 -4.97
CA PHE A 64 17.30 18.96 -3.56
C PHE A 64 17.37 20.24 -2.73
N ARG A 65 16.81 20.20 -1.53
CA ARG A 65 16.85 21.29 -0.56
C ARG A 65 17.26 20.75 0.80
N SER A 66 17.71 21.65 1.67
CA SER A 66 18.03 21.26 3.04
C SER A 66 16.77 20.87 3.82
N PHE A 67 16.94 20.05 4.84
CA PHE A 67 15.86 19.73 5.75
C PHE A 67 15.34 20.97 6.49
N ASP A 68 16.23 21.90 6.84
CA ASP A 68 15.87 23.12 7.57
C ASP A 68 14.94 24.01 6.74
N GLU A 69 15.26 24.24 5.47
CA GLU A 69 14.40 24.98 4.54
C GLU A 69 13.01 24.33 4.39
N PHE A 70 12.97 23.00 4.28
CA PHE A 70 11.71 22.26 4.22
C PHE A 70 10.90 22.42 5.51
N ALA A 71 11.55 22.24 6.67
CA ALA A 71 10.90 22.28 7.96
C ALA A 71 10.33 23.68 8.28
N GLU A 72 11.06 24.74 7.93
CA GLU A 72 10.56 26.11 8.03
C GLU A 72 9.31 26.35 7.15
N GLU A 73 9.33 25.87 5.90
CA GLU A 73 8.18 25.98 4.99
C GLU A 73 6.95 25.26 5.56
N GLN A 74 7.10 24.01 6.02
CA GLN A 74 5.97 23.24 6.56
C GLN A 74 5.45 23.87 7.86
N ARG A 75 6.32 24.37 8.75
CA ARG A 75 5.88 25.05 9.96
C ARG A 75 5.08 26.31 9.65
N ARG A 76 5.52 27.13 8.69
CA ARG A 76 4.75 28.31 8.23
C ARG A 76 3.42 27.90 7.60
N LYS A 77 3.40 26.86 6.78
CA LYS A 77 2.20 26.39 6.08
C LYS A 77 1.12 25.89 7.04
N TYR A 78 1.52 25.25 8.14
CA TYR A 78 0.61 24.63 9.10
C TYR A 78 0.53 25.35 10.45
N ASN A 79 1.08 26.57 10.58
CA ASN A 79 1.17 27.33 11.83
C ASN A 79 1.73 26.52 13.01
N LEU A 80 2.75 25.70 12.74
CA LEU A 80 3.42 24.92 13.79
C LEU A 80 4.49 25.78 14.48
N PRO A 81 4.71 25.59 15.80
CA PRO A 81 5.74 26.31 16.52
C PRO A 81 7.13 25.95 15.97
N THR A 82 8.01 26.96 15.89
CA THR A 82 9.44 26.77 15.70
C THR A 82 10.05 26.38 17.03
N ASP A 83 10.65 25.19 17.12
CA ASP A 83 11.53 24.87 18.25
C ASP A 83 12.60 25.96 18.32
N SER A 84 12.68 26.62 19.47
CA SER A 84 13.63 27.70 19.78
C SER A 84 14.99 27.17 20.19
#